data_AF-A0A448WBD3-F1
#
_entry.id   AF-A0A448WBD3-F1
#
_cell.length_a   1.000
_cell.length_b   1.000
_cell.length_c   1.000
_cell.angle_alpha   90.00
_cell.angle_beta   90.00
_cell.angle_gamma   90.00
#
_symmetry.space_group_name_H-M   'P 1'
#
loop_
_entity.id
_entity.type
_entity.pdbx_description
1 polymer ?
#
loop_
_entity_poly.entity_id
_entity_poly.type
_entity_poly.pdbx_seq_one_letter_code
_entity_poly.pdbx_strand_id
1 'polypeptide(L)'
;PPHCVLSRNTHFYFLHICIAFSPQVSRLVVSEIISRPDVSERASCIEKWSAIADICRCMQNYNGVLQICAALVNSSVHRLRRTWERVNKQTRASVDRLQTLVASDGRFKNMREALHRCDPPCIPYLGMYLTDLSFIEEGARNSKENHLVNFCKMRMVSDFGKMNQKNANDTE
;
A
#
# COMPACT_ATOMS: atom_id res chain seq x y z
N PRO A 1 25.30 -31.94 -4.76
CA PRO A 1 24.02 -31.81 -5.49
C PRO A 1 23.54 -30.34 -5.55
N PRO A 2 23.35 -29.76 -6.74
CA PRO A 2 23.15 -28.32 -6.95
C PRO A 2 21.69 -27.84 -6.70
N HIS A 3 20.86 -28.60 -5.98
CA HIS A 3 19.41 -28.35 -5.90
C HIS A 3 18.97 -27.34 -4.81
N CYS A 4 19.86 -26.79 -3.99
CA CYS A 4 19.47 -25.90 -2.87
C CYS A 4 19.64 -24.39 -3.11
N VAL A 5 20.17 -23.95 -4.27
CA VAL A 5 20.40 -22.51 -4.53
C VAL A 5 19.21 -21.83 -5.22
N LEU A 6 18.27 -22.61 -5.75
CA LEU A 6 17.13 -22.08 -6.53
C LEU A 6 15.96 -21.55 -5.68
N SER A 7 15.86 -21.87 -4.39
CA SER A 7 14.74 -21.42 -3.54
C SER A 7 14.89 -19.97 -3.03
N ARG A 8 16.11 -19.42 -3.06
CA ARG A 8 16.39 -18.06 -2.59
C ARG A 8 15.93 -16.97 -3.57
N ASN A 9 15.80 -17.31 -4.85
CA ASN A 9 15.41 -16.35 -5.89
C ASN A 9 13.89 -16.14 -5.96
N THR A 10 13.08 -17.16 -5.67
CA THR A 10 11.61 -17.07 -5.82
C THR A 10 10.98 -16.03 -4.89
N HIS A 11 11.53 -15.83 -3.68
CA HIS A 11 11.10 -14.78 -2.76
C HIS A 11 11.44 -13.38 -3.29
N PHE A 12 12.63 -13.18 -3.87
CA PHE A 12 12.97 -11.93 -4.54
C PHE A 12 12.13 -11.70 -5.79
N TYR A 13 11.82 -12.75 -6.58
CA TYR A 13 10.93 -12.62 -7.73
C TYR A 13 9.50 -12.26 -7.32
N PHE A 14 8.94 -12.87 -6.27
CA PHE A 14 7.60 -12.54 -5.79
C PHE A 14 7.55 -11.14 -5.19
N LEU A 15 8.56 -10.76 -4.40
CA LEU A 15 8.74 -9.40 -3.89
C LEU A 15 8.87 -8.39 -5.04
N HIS A 16 9.66 -8.69 -6.07
CA HIS A 16 9.80 -7.86 -7.27
C HIS A 16 8.49 -7.77 -8.06
N ILE A 17 7.70 -8.84 -8.17
CA ILE A 17 6.41 -8.84 -8.87
C ILE A 17 5.38 -7.99 -8.10
N CYS A 18 5.27 -8.14 -6.78
CA CYS A 18 4.38 -7.34 -5.94
C CYS A 18 4.79 -5.86 -5.92
N ILE A 19 6.11 -5.57 -5.89
CA ILE A 19 6.65 -4.21 -6.03
C ILE A 19 6.40 -3.66 -7.44
N ALA A 20 6.53 -4.47 -8.51
CA ALA A 20 6.38 -4.04 -9.90
C ALA A 20 4.93 -3.77 -10.32
N PHE A 21 3.95 -4.45 -9.69
CA PHE A 21 2.53 -4.17 -9.93
C PHE A 21 2.04 -2.92 -9.19
N SER A 22 2.60 -2.63 -8.00
CA SER A 22 2.23 -1.50 -7.15
C SER A 22 2.28 -0.10 -7.81
N PRO A 23 3.20 0.25 -8.71
CA PRO A 23 3.26 1.60 -9.29
C PRO A 23 2.33 1.84 -10.48
N GLN A 24 1.59 0.86 -11.00
CA GLN A 24 0.77 1.06 -12.21
C GLN A 24 -0.33 2.09 -12.03
N VAL A 25 -1.13 1.96 -10.97
CA VAL A 25 -2.20 2.91 -10.64
C VAL A 25 -1.63 4.28 -10.34
N SER A 26 -0.56 4.35 -9.55
CA SER A 26 0.08 5.63 -9.22
C SER A 26 0.57 6.36 -10.48
N ARG A 27 1.21 5.65 -11.42
CA ARG A 27 1.64 6.22 -12.71
C ARG A 27 0.46 6.66 -13.56
N LEU A 28 -0.63 5.90 -13.59
CA LEU A 28 -1.85 6.27 -14.31
C LEU A 28 -2.39 7.60 -13.78
N VAL A 29 -2.57 7.73 -12.46
CA VAL A 29 -3.06 8.97 -11.82
C VAL A 29 -2.14 10.14 -12.13
N VAL A 30 -0.82 9.96 -12.00
CA VAL A 30 0.17 10.99 -12.33
C VAL A 30 0.05 11.41 -13.80
N SER A 31 -0.03 10.46 -14.72
CA SER A 31 -0.13 10.74 -16.16
C SER A 31 -1.44 11.46 -16.51
N GLU A 32 -2.56 11.05 -15.92
CA GLU A 32 -3.86 11.68 -16.15
C GLU A 32 -3.86 13.13 -15.67
N ILE A 33 -3.27 13.42 -14.50
CA ILE A 33 -3.18 14.79 -13.99
C ILE A 33 -2.26 15.64 -14.89
N ILE A 34 -1.07 15.15 -15.23
CA ILE A 34 -0.07 15.96 -15.95
C ILE A 34 -0.46 16.18 -17.42
N SER A 35 -1.19 15.24 -18.02
CA SER A 35 -1.66 15.37 -19.41
C SER A 35 -2.72 16.45 -19.63
N ARG A 36 -3.36 16.98 -18.57
CA ARG A 36 -4.35 18.07 -18.73
C ARG A 36 -3.64 19.41 -18.95
N PRO A 37 -3.93 20.13 -20.04
CA PRO A 37 -3.27 21.40 -20.35
C PRO A 37 -3.71 22.52 -19.41
N ASP A 38 -4.99 22.55 -19.04
CA ASP A 38 -5.56 23.63 -18.24
C ASP A 38 -5.39 23.42 -16.72
N VAL A 39 -5.19 24.52 -15.98
CA VAL A 39 -5.00 24.50 -14.52
C VAL A 39 -6.27 24.05 -13.80
N SER A 40 -7.43 24.50 -14.26
CA SER A 40 -8.73 24.15 -13.68
C SER A 40 -9.05 22.68 -13.93
N GLU A 41 -8.78 22.17 -15.13
CA GLU A 41 -8.94 20.74 -15.43
C GLU A 41 -8.06 19.85 -14.56
N ARG A 42 -6.79 20.24 -14.34
CA ARG A 42 -5.90 19.53 -13.42
C ARG A 42 -6.42 19.52 -12.00
N ALA A 43 -6.92 20.67 -11.52
CA ALA A 43 -7.49 20.77 -10.18
C ALA A 43 -8.71 19.86 -10.01
N SER A 44 -9.64 19.86 -10.97
CA SER A 44 -10.80 18.95 -10.99
C SER A 44 -10.37 17.48 -11.04
N CYS A 45 -9.31 17.15 -11.78
CA CYS A 45 -8.76 15.80 -11.82
C CYS A 45 -8.20 15.36 -10.46
N ILE A 46 -7.46 16.24 -9.76
CA ILE A 46 -6.98 15.98 -8.38
C ILE A 46 -8.16 15.78 -7.42
N GLU A 47 -9.19 16.62 -7.51
CA GLU A 47 -10.40 16.49 -6.68
C GLU A 47 -11.12 15.16 -6.90
N LYS A 48 -11.26 14.75 -8.17
CA LYS A 48 -11.82 13.44 -8.52
C LYS A 48 -10.99 12.30 -7.93
N TRP A 49 -9.67 12.31 -8.09
CA TRP A 49 -8.81 11.25 -7.54
C TRP A 49 -8.80 11.23 -6.01
N SER A 50 -8.89 12.38 -5.36
CA SER A 50 -9.08 12.45 -3.91
C SER A 50 -10.40 11.82 -3.46
N ALA A 51 -11.49 12.05 -4.19
CA ALA A 51 -12.79 11.43 -3.89
C ALA A 51 -12.73 9.91 -4.08
N ILE A 52 -12.08 9.43 -5.15
CA ILE A 52 -11.86 7.99 -5.38
C ILE A 52 -11.03 7.39 -4.24
N ALA A 53 -10.00 8.08 -3.75
CA ALA A 53 -9.21 7.60 -2.63
C ALA A 53 -10.03 7.49 -1.34
N ASP A 54 -10.94 8.42 -1.07
CA ASP A 54 -11.84 8.31 0.09
C ASP A 54 -12.85 7.15 -0.08
N ILE A 55 -13.35 6.91 -1.29
CA ILE A 55 -14.16 5.73 -1.60
C ILE A 55 -13.36 4.44 -1.34
N CYS A 56 -12.11 4.37 -1.79
CA CYS A 56 -11.23 3.23 -1.49
C CYS A 56 -11.06 3.04 0.02
N ARG A 57 -10.92 4.12 0.80
CA ARG A 57 -10.87 4.04 2.27
C ARG A 57 -12.17 3.47 2.85
N CYS A 58 -13.33 3.94 2.39
CA CYS A 58 -14.63 3.46 2.84
C CYS A 58 -14.85 1.97 2.51
N MET A 59 -14.34 1.52 1.35
CA MET A 59 -14.33 0.11 0.93
C MET A 59 -13.19 -0.70 1.57
N GLN A 60 -12.47 -0.14 2.55
CA GLN A 60 -11.36 -0.81 3.24
C GLN A 60 -10.27 -1.32 2.27
N ASN A 61 -10.12 -0.66 1.11
CA ASN A 61 -9.09 -0.90 0.11
C ASN A 61 -7.90 0.04 0.33
N TYR A 62 -7.10 -0.29 1.33
CA TYR A 62 -5.95 0.51 1.74
C TYR A 62 -4.81 0.49 0.70
N ASN A 63 -4.72 -0.56 -0.12
CA ASN A 63 -3.79 -0.57 -1.25
C ASN A 63 -4.14 0.55 -2.26
N GLY A 64 -5.42 0.70 -2.60
CA GLY A 64 -5.89 1.78 -3.49
C GLY A 64 -5.64 3.16 -2.91
N VAL A 65 -5.92 3.36 -1.62
CA VAL A 65 -5.62 4.63 -0.92
C VAL A 65 -4.13 4.97 -1.03
N LEU A 66 -3.25 4.00 -0.74
CA LEU A 66 -1.80 4.19 -0.81
C LEU A 66 -1.35 4.55 -2.22
N GLN A 67 -1.84 3.86 -3.25
CA GLN A 67 -1.45 4.11 -4.64
C GLN A 67 -1.85 5.51 -5.13
N ILE A 68 -3.06 5.97 -4.79
CA ILE A 68 -3.53 7.31 -5.17
C ILE A 68 -2.78 8.38 -4.37
N CYS A 69 -2.59 8.19 -3.06
CA CYS A 69 -1.80 9.12 -2.25
C CYS A 69 -0.36 9.25 -2.76
N ALA A 70 0.28 8.13 -3.12
CA ALA A 70 1.61 8.10 -3.72
C ALA A 70 1.68 8.90 -5.04
N ALA A 71 0.61 8.89 -5.85
CA ALA A 71 0.53 9.71 -7.05
C ALA A 71 0.44 11.21 -6.73
N LEU A 72 -0.34 11.59 -5.72
CA LEU A 72 -0.53 13.00 -5.34
C LEU A 72 0.71 13.62 -4.71
N VAL A 73 1.51 12.84 -3.96
CA VAL A 73 2.81 13.27 -3.42
C VAL A 73 3.96 13.12 -4.42
N ASN A 74 3.72 12.51 -5.58
CA ASN A 74 4.73 12.40 -6.62
C ASN A 74 5.26 13.80 -6.96
N SER A 75 6.58 13.96 -7.06
CA SER A 75 7.22 15.25 -7.31
C SER A 75 6.65 15.96 -8.55
N SER A 76 6.13 15.21 -9.51
CA SER A 76 5.53 15.75 -10.73
C SER A 76 4.15 16.34 -10.57
N VAL A 77 3.38 15.89 -9.59
CA VAL A 77 2.08 16.45 -9.24
C VAL A 77 2.24 17.48 -8.13
N HIS A 78 3.03 17.17 -7.08
CA HIS A 78 3.21 18.02 -5.91
C HIS A 78 3.81 19.39 -6.24
N ARG A 79 4.67 19.49 -7.27
CA ARG A 79 5.27 20.78 -7.69
C ARG A 79 4.30 21.75 -8.37
N LEU A 80 3.10 21.31 -8.76
CA LEU A 80 2.13 22.12 -9.51
C LEU A 80 1.40 23.13 -8.61
N ARG A 81 2.12 24.10 -8.04
CA ARG A 81 1.61 25.05 -7.02
C ARG A 81 0.30 25.75 -7.43
N ARG A 82 0.26 26.32 -8.64
CA ARG A 82 -0.94 26.99 -9.18
C ARG A 82 -2.16 26.07 -9.27
N THR A 83 -1.94 24.78 -9.59
CA THR A 83 -3.02 23.78 -9.60
C THR A 83 -3.49 23.53 -8.18
N TRP A 84 -2.58 23.30 -7.23
CA TRP A 84 -2.92 23.04 -5.83
C TRP A 84 -3.63 24.22 -5.17
N GLU A 85 -3.32 25.45 -5.54
CA GLU A 85 -4.04 26.65 -5.08
C GLU A 85 -5.52 26.63 -5.51
N ARG A 86 -5.80 26.10 -6.72
CA ARG A 86 -7.15 25.99 -7.28
C ARG A 86 -7.97 24.84 -6.70
N VAL A 87 -7.32 23.77 -6.24
CA VAL A 87 -7.97 22.67 -5.53
C VAL A 87 -8.61 23.20 -4.24
N ASN A 88 -9.86 22.83 -4.02
CA ASN A 88 -10.61 23.32 -2.88
C ASN A 88 -9.99 22.87 -1.53
N LYS A 89 -10.22 23.68 -0.48
CA LYS A 89 -9.63 23.45 0.86
C LYS A 89 -10.04 22.10 1.48
N GLN A 90 -11.28 21.67 1.25
CA GLN A 90 -11.83 20.43 1.78
C GLN A 90 -11.10 19.21 1.19
N THR A 91 -10.87 19.21 -0.13
CA THR A 91 -10.10 18.18 -0.83
C THR A 91 -8.67 18.12 -0.31
N ARG A 92 -7.98 19.27 -0.16
CA ARG A 92 -6.62 19.28 0.39
C ARG A 92 -6.57 18.66 1.78
N ALA A 93 -7.49 19.03 2.66
CA ALA A 93 -7.60 18.42 3.99
C ALA A 93 -7.91 16.91 3.94
N SER A 94 -8.73 16.46 2.97
CA SER A 94 -8.99 15.04 2.75
C SER A 94 -7.73 14.29 2.32
N VAL A 95 -6.97 14.86 1.39
CA VAL A 95 -5.69 14.29 0.93
C VAL A 95 -4.72 14.16 2.11
N ASP A 96 -4.58 15.18 2.96
CA ASP A 96 -3.68 15.14 4.12
C ASP A 96 -4.08 14.04 5.13
N ARG A 97 -5.39 13.86 5.37
CA ARG A 97 -5.90 12.77 6.23
C ARG A 97 -5.60 11.39 5.63
N LEU A 98 -5.83 11.22 4.33
CA LEU A 98 -5.56 9.96 3.63
C LEU A 98 -4.06 9.64 3.60
N GLN A 99 -3.20 10.64 3.42
CA GLN A 99 -1.76 10.49 3.52
C GLN A 99 -1.32 10.07 4.92
N THR A 100 -1.90 10.67 5.97
CA THR A 100 -1.62 10.27 7.36
C THR A 100 -2.02 8.82 7.62
N LEU A 101 -3.14 8.36 7.08
CA LEU A 101 -3.61 6.98 7.20
C LEU A 101 -2.61 5.97 6.61
N VAL A 102 -2.04 6.28 5.44
CA VAL A 102 -1.13 5.36 4.70
C VAL A 102 0.35 5.70 4.86
N ALA A 103 0.69 6.59 5.79
CA ALA A 103 2.05 7.00 6.07
C ALA A 103 2.92 5.79 6.43
N SER A 104 4.16 5.75 5.93
CA SER A 104 5.11 4.66 6.21
C SER A 104 5.69 4.71 7.62
N ASP A 105 5.46 5.80 8.36
CA ASP A 105 5.88 5.97 9.76
C ASP A 105 5.46 4.80 10.65
N GLY A 106 6.39 4.38 11.50
CA GLY A 106 6.18 3.22 12.37
C GLY A 106 5.87 1.92 11.61
N ARG A 107 6.40 1.76 10.38
CA ARG A 107 6.09 0.65 9.45
C ARG A 107 4.61 0.56 9.11
N PHE A 108 4.03 1.68 8.70
CA PHE A 108 2.60 1.81 8.41
C PHE A 108 1.69 1.62 9.63
N LYS A 109 2.06 2.19 10.77
CA LYS A 109 1.33 2.02 12.05
C LYS A 109 -0.16 2.33 11.91
N ASN A 110 -0.52 3.47 11.33
CA ASN A 110 -1.91 3.91 11.20
C ASN A 110 -2.74 2.98 10.30
N MET A 111 -2.16 2.54 9.17
CA MET A 111 -2.82 1.60 8.26
C MET A 111 -2.99 0.22 8.92
N ARG A 112 -2.03 -0.24 9.72
CA ARG A 112 -2.16 -1.49 10.49
C ARG A 112 -3.27 -1.38 11.52
N GLU A 113 -3.31 -0.30 12.29
CA GLU A 113 -4.37 -0.09 13.27
C GLU A 113 -5.76 -0.05 12.62
N ALA A 114 -5.86 0.56 11.44
CA ALA A 114 -7.10 0.58 10.66
C ALA A 114 -7.49 -0.84 10.18
N LEU A 115 -6.55 -1.61 9.63
CA LEU A 115 -6.75 -3.00 9.22
C LEU A 115 -7.11 -3.93 10.39
N HIS A 116 -6.53 -3.71 11.58
CA HIS A 116 -6.83 -4.50 12.78
C HIS A 116 -8.27 -4.30 13.29
N ARG A 117 -8.87 -3.13 13.05
CA ARG A 117 -10.25 -2.81 13.43
C ARG A 117 -11.24 -3.09 12.31
N CYS A 118 -10.76 -3.59 11.18
CA CYS A 118 -11.51 -3.80 9.97
C CYS A 118 -12.17 -5.18 9.99
N ASP A 119 -13.49 -5.22 9.84
CA ASP A 119 -14.15 -6.45 9.43
C ASP A 119 -14.00 -6.62 7.92
N PRO A 120 -13.72 -7.83 7.42
CA PRO A 120 -13.69 -8.12 5.98
C PRO A 120 -15.01 -7.82 5.27
N PRO A 121 -15.00 -7.55 3.95
CA PRO A 121 -13.86 -7.68 3.03
C PRO A 121 -12.90 -6.47 3.05
N CYS A 122 -11.59 -6.72 3.08
CA CYS A 122 -10.58 -5.63 3.02
C CYS A 122 -9.38 -5.97 2.14
N ILE A 123 -8.76 -4.93 1.55
CA ILE A 123 -7.60 -5.08 0.66
C ILE A 123 -6.39 -4.35 1.25
N PRO A 124 -5.47 -5.06 1.94
CA PRO A 124 -4.29 -4.44 2.52
C PRO A 124 -3.20 -4.15 1.48
N TYR A 125 -2.27 -3.25 1.82
CA TYR A 125 -1.00 -3.13 1.09
C TYR A 125 -0.09 -4.32 1.41
N LEU A 126 0.11 -5.21 0.42
CA LEU A 126 0.89 -6.44 0.61
C LEU A 126 2.37 -6.17 0.94
N GLY A 127 2.95 -5.09 0.41
CA GLY A 127 4.35 -4.74 0.67
C GLY A 127 4.67 -4.58 2.16
N MET A 128 3.70 -4.11 2.95
CA MET A 128 3.82 -3.97 4.41
C MET A 128 4.11 -5.32 5.10
N TYR A 129 3.37 -6.37 4.73
CA TYR A 129 3.55 -7.72 5.30
C TYR A 129 4.83 -8.39 4.75
N LEU A 130 5.14 -8.18 3.48
CA LEU A 130 6.36 -8.70 2.87
C LEU A 130 7.63 -8.11 3.49
N THR A 131 7.62 -6.83 3.88
CA THR A 131 8.72 -6.21 4.61
C THR A 131 8.93 -6.85 5.98
N ASP A 132 7.84 -7.14 6.72
CA ASP A 132 7.97 -7.81 8.02
C ASP A 132 8.49 -9.25 7.87
N LEU A 133 8.00 -10.00 6.87
CA LEU A 133 8.48 -11.36 6.59
C LEU A 133 9.97 -11.37 6.22
N SER A 134 10.42 -10.41 5.41
CA SER A 134 11.83 -10.25 5.05
C SER A 134 12.71 -9.97 6.28
N PHE A 135 12.28 -9.07 7.17
CA PHE A 135 13.01 -8.75 8.40
C PHE A 135 13.11 -9.96 9.35
N ILE A 136 12.04 -10.73 9.46
CA ILE A 136 12.02 -11.96 10.26
C ILE A 136 12.92 -13.03 9.66
N GLU A 137 12.96 -13.18 8.33
CA GLU A 137 13.85 -14.13 7.66
C GLU A 137 15.33 -13.77 7.84
N GLU A 138 15.65 -12.48 7.83
CA GLU A 138 17.02 -11.99 8.05
C GLU A 138 17.44 -12.13 9.52
N GLY A 139 16.56 -11.82 10.48
CA GLY A 139 16.80 -12.01 11.91
C GLY A 139 16.89 -13.48 12.34
N ALA A 140 16.11 -14.38 11.73
CA ALA A 140 16.13 -15.81 12.04
C ALA A 140 17.43 -16.52 11.59
N ARG A 141 18.19 -15.95 10.65
CA ARG A 141 19.52 -16.49 10.28
C ARG A 141 20.58 -16.31 11.37
N ASN A 142 20.36 -15.39 12.31
CA ASN A 142 21.25 -15.19 13.46
C ASN A 142 20.96 -16.16 14.61
N SER A 143 19.87 -16.94 14.54
CA SER A 143 19.48 -17.93 15.54
C SER A 143 19.63 -19.35 14.99
N LYS A 144 20.79 -19.67 14.40
CA LYS A 144 21.13 -21.06 14.06
C LYS A 144 21.55 -21.90 15.27
N GLU A 145 21.47 -21.36 16.49
CA GLU A 145 21.94 -22.06 17.68
C GLU A 145 20.85 -22.92 18.34
N ASN A 146 19.57 -22.60 18.17
CA ASN A 146 18.47 -23.40 18.74
C ASN A 146 17.37 -23.59 17.70
N HIS A 147 17.01 -24.86 17.44
CA HIS A 147 15.96 -25.31 16.50
C HIS A 147 14.55 -24.87 16.93
N LEU A 148 14.34 -23.59 17.23
CA LEU A 148 13.10 -23.04 17.75
C LEU A 148 12.30 -22.37 16.64
N VAL A 149 11.01 -22.68 16.61
CA VAL A 149 10.05 -22.09 15.68
C VAL A 149 9.84 -20.61 16.01
N ASN A 150 9.95 -19.73 15.02
CA ASN A 150 9.68 -18.30 15.19
C ASN A 150 8.16 -18.05 15.22
N PHE A 151 7.58 -17.99 16.41
CA PHE A 151 6.14 -17.78 16.61
C PHE A 151 5.64 -16.43 16.08
N CYS A 152 6.47 -15.38 16.03
CA CYS A 152 6.13 -14.11 15.40
C CYS A 152 5.91 -14.27 13.89
N LYS A 153 6.75 -15.08 13.22
CA LYS A 153 6.55 -15.47 11.81
C LYS A 153 5.22 -16.19 11.61
N MET A 154 4.94 -17.20 12.45
CA MET A 154 3.72 -18.00 12.33
C MET A 154 2.46 -17.17 12.57
N ARG A 155 2.50 -16.20 13.49
CA ARG A 155 1.38 -15.29 13.75
C ARG A 155 1.09 -14.38 12.55
N MET A 156 2.11 -13.75 11.96
CA MET A 156 1.91 -12.89 10.78
C MET A 156 1.40 -13.67 9.56
N VAL A 157 1.92 -14.88 9.33
CA VAL A 157 1.43 -15.76 8.26
C VAL A 157 0.00 -16.21 8.55
N SER A 158 -0.33 -16.51 9.81
CA SER A 158 -1.69 -16.89 10.23
C SER A 158 -2.68 -15.73 10.04
N ASP A 159 -2.30 -14.50 10.40
CA ASP A 159 -3.17 -13.33 10.28
C ASP A 159 -3.41 -12.97 8.81
N PHE A 160 -2.37 -13.05 7.96
CA PHE A 160 -2.53 -12.91 6.50
C PHE A 160 -3.40 -14.03 5.90
N GLY A 161 -3.20 -15.28 6.34
CA GLY A 161 -4.00 -16.43 5.92
C GLY A 161 -5.47 -16.28 6.32
N LYS A 162 -5.76 -15.84 7.54
CA LYS A 162 -7.11 -15.56 8.03
C LYS A 162 -7.78 -14.44 7.24
N MET A 163 -7.03 -13.38 6.90
CA MET A 163 -7.56 -12.27 6.11
C MET A 163 -7.98 -12.72 4.72
N ASN A 164 -7.16 -13.52 4.04
CA ASN A 164 -7.49 -14.08 2.72
C ASN A 164 -8.65 -15.08 2.78
N GLN A 165 -8.68 -15.95 3.80
CA GLN A 165 -9.75 -16.94 3.98
C GLN A 165 -11.10 -16.25 4.24
N LYS A 166 -11.12 -15.20 5.05
CA LYS A 166 -12.34 -14.47 5.39
C LYS A 166 -12.85 -13.65 4.20
N ASN A 167 -11.96 -12.98 3.45
CA ASN A 167 -12.31 -12.34 2.17
C ASN A 167 -12.89 -13.32 1.13
N ALA A 168 -12.41 -14.57 1.07
CA ALA A 168 -12.88 -15.58 0.13
C ALA A 168 -14.30 -16.10 0.48
N ASN A 169 -14.64 -16.16 1.76
CA ASN A 169 -15.93 -16.70 2.23
C ASN A 169 -17.09 -15.69 2.11
N ASP A 170 -16.81 -14.39 1.99
CA ASP A 170 -17.84 -13.35 1.81
C ASP A 170 -18.18 -13.08 0.33
N THR A 171 -17.61 -13.87 -0.60
CA THR A 171 -17.86 -13.77 -2.06
C THR A 171 -18.87 -14.82 -2.56
N GLU A 172 -19.44 -15.64 -1.67
CA GLU A 172 -20.60 -16.53 -1.92
C GLU A 172 -21.88 -15.92 -1.33
#